data_AF-A0A932H4N6-F1
#
_entry.id   AF-A0A932H4N6-F1
#
_cell.length_a   1.000
_cell.length_b   1.000
_cell.length_c   1.000
_cell.angle_alpha   90.00
_cell.angle_beta   90.00
_cell.angle_gamma   90.00
#
_symmetry.space_group_name_H-M   'P 1'
#
loop_
_entity.id
_entity.type
_entity.pdbx_description
1 polymer ?
#
loop_
_entity_poly.entity_id
_entity_poly.type
_entity_poly.pdbx_seq_one_letter_code
_entity_poly.pdbx_strand_id
1 'polypeptide(L)'
;GRLAADILGWLQKHRPGLLANLAYWIIEPSVARQKWQQESLHRFEDSVRWVSDWNTLGPDSICGVIFANELLDSFPVHRIAWDSTNARWFEWGVTCENGEFVWCKLPEQDRFPWPELSPELRAALPDGFTTEVGIAAPAWWKQAADALKQGRLLTVYC
;
A
#
# COMPACT_ATOMS: atom_id res chain seq x y z
N GLY A 1 -5.39 -10.94 -9.92
CA GLY A 1 -6.61 -11.38 -10.65
C GLY A 1 -7.36 -12.51 -9.97
N ARG A 2 -6.70 -13.50 -9.34
CA ARG A 2 -7.36 -14.69 -8.78
C ARG A 2 -8.46 -14.39 -7.77
N LEU A 3 -8.19 -13.56 -6.76
CA LEU A 3 -9.20 -13.15 -5.77
C LEU A 3 -10.43 -12.51 -6.42
N ALA A 4 -10.23 -11.65 -7.43
CA ALA A 4 -11.33 -11.07 -8.19
C ALA A 4 -12.14 -12.14 -8.94
N ALA A 5 -11.48 -13.12 -9.57
CA ALA A 5 -12.14 -14.22 -10.25
C ALA A 5 -13.01 -15.05 -9.30
N ASP A 6 -12.49 -15.34 -8.10
CA ASP A 6 -13.20 -16.12 -7.09
C ASP A 6 -14.44 -15.36 -6.55
N ILE A 7 -14.29 -14.06 -6.26
CA ILE A 7 -15.41 -13.20 -5.83
C ILE A 7 -16.48 -13.09 -6.91
N LEU A 8 -16.10 -12.76 -8.14
CA LEU A 8 -17.02 -12.59 -9.26
C LEU A 8 -17.70 -13.90 -9.64
N GLY A 9 -16.97 -15.02 -9.62
CA GLY A 9 -17.52 -16.35 -9.84
C GLY A 9 -18.54 -16.75 -8.77
N TRP A 10 -18.26 -16.45 -7.50
CA TRP A 10 -19.22 -16.68 -6.42
C TRP A 10 -20.48 -15.83 -6.57
N LEU A 11 -20.33 -14.54 -6.91
CA LEU A 11 -21.44 -13.62 -7.13
C LEU A 11 -22.31 -14.03 -8.32
N GLN A 12 -21.70 -14.46 -9.42
CA GLN A 12 -22.42 -14.98 -10.58
C GLN A 12 -23.32 -16.17 -10.20
N LYS A 13 -22.80 -17.08 -9.37
CA LYS A 13 -23.53 -18.30 -8.97
C LYS A 13 -24.62 -18.04 -7.93
N HIS A 14 -24.37 -17.18 -6.94
CA HIS A 14 -25.25 -17.06 -5.76
C HIS A 14 -26.02 -15.74 -5.69
N ARG A 15 -25.56 -14.70 -6.37
CA ARG A 15 -26.12 -13.33 -6.32
C ARG A 15 -26.06 -12.65 -7.70
N PRO A 16 -26.61 -13.24 -8.78
CA PRO A 16 -26.50 -12.69 -10.13
C PRO A 16 -27.12 -11.29 -10.27
N GLY A 17 -28.21 -11.01 -9.53
CA GLY A 17 -28.81 -9.67 -9.51
C GLY A 17 -27.92 -8.60 -8.87
N LEU A 18 -27.03 -8.98 -7.93
CA LEU A 18 -26.02 -8.07 -7.40
C LEU A 18 -24.90 -7.85 -8.41
N LEU A 19 -24.44 -8.92 -9.07
CA LEU A 19 -23.41 -8.83 -10.12
C LEU A 19 -23.82 -7.91 -11.27
N ALA A 20 -25.08 -7.97 -11.69
CA ALA A 20 -25.61 -7.10 -12.74
C ALA A 20 -25.60 -5.60 -12.39
N ASN A 21 -25.55 -5.26 -11.09
CA ASN A 21 -25.63 -3.88 -10.59
C ASN A 21 -24.31 -3.39 -9.95
N LEU A 22 -23.23 -4.18 -10.02
CA LEU A 22 -21.94 -3.81 -9.44
C LEU A 22 -20.91 -3.51 -10.53
N ALA A 23 -20.01 -2.57 -10.22
CA ALA A 23 -18.78 -2.38 -10.96
C ALA A 23 -17.60 -2.78 -10.07
N TYR A 24 -16.77 -3.70 -10.54
CA TYR A 24 -15.59 -4.17 -9.85
C TYR A 24 -14.37 -3.43 -10.38
N TRP A 25 -13.80 -2.54 -9.55
CA TRP A 25 -12.63 -1.75 -9.93
C TRP A 25 -11.35 -2.36 -9.38
N ILE A 26 -10.33 -2.47 -10.23
CA ILE A 26 -8.98 -2.90 -9.87
C ILE A 26 -8.03 -1.72 -10.07
N ILE A 27 -7.38 -1.29 -8.99
CA ILE A 27 -6.28 -0.33 -9.06
C ILE A 27 -4.98 -1.11 -9.25
N GLU A 28 -4.39 -1.03 -10.45
CA GLU A 28 -3.17 -1.75 -10.82
C GLU A 28 -2.29 -0.83 -11.67
N PRO A 29 -1.18 -0.28 -11.14
CA PRO A 29 -0.32 0.63 -11.90
C PRO A 29 0.46 -0.07 -13.03
N SER A 30 0.65 -1.39 -12.98
CA SER A 30 1.41 -2.12 -13.98
C SER A 30 0.56 -2.51 -15.18
N VAL A 31 0.82 -1.89 -16.34
CA VAL A 31 0.15 -2.20 -17.63
C VAL A 31 0.27 -3.68 -17.98
N ALA A 32 1.42 -4.30 -17.75
CA ALA A 32 1.62 -5.73 -18.00
C ALA A 32 0.70 -6.60 -17.13
N ARG A 33 0.56 -6.26 -15.84
CA ARG A 33 -0.35 -6.96 -14.92
C ARG A 33 -1.81 -6.70 -15.26
N GLN A 34 -2.18 -5.49 -15.66
CA GLN A 34 -3.53 -5.19 -16.14
C GLN A 34 -3.89 -6.13 -17.31
N LYS A 35 -3.01 -6.26 -18.30
CA LYS A 35 -3.24 -7.14 -19.45
C LYS A 35 -3.47 -8.60 -19.03
N TRP A 36 -2.60 -9.15 -18.18
CA TRP A 36 -2.77 -10.52 -17.67
C TRP A 36 -4.07 -10.70 -16.88
N GLN A 37 -4.47 -9.70 -16.09
CA GLN A 37 -5.71 -9.73 -15.33
C GLN A 37 -6.94 -9.65 -16.24
N GLN A 38 -6.90 -8.84 -17.30
CA GLN A 38 -7.96 -8.73 -18.30
C GLN A 38 -8.16 -10.06 -19.03
N GLU A 39 -7.07 -10.70 -19.48
CA GLU A 39 -7.13 -12.03 -20.10
C GLU A 39 -7.72 -13.07 -19.12
N SER A 40 -7.29 -13.04 -17.86
CA SER A 40 -7.77 -13.96 -16.83
C SER A 40 -9.24 -13.73 -16.45
N LEU A 41 -9.73 -12.49 -16.55
CA LEU A 41 -11.07 -12.06 -16.15
C LEU A 41 -11.99 -11.79 -17.34
N HIS A 42 -11.65 -12.25 -18.56
CA HIS A 42 -12.41 -11.98 -19.78
C HIS A 42 -13.91 -12.32 -19.66
N ARG A 43 -14.26 -13.34 -18.87
CA ARG A 43 -15.66 -13.74 -18.60
C ARG A 43 -16.49 -12.68 -17.85
N PHE A 44 -15.85 -11.66 -17.30
CA PHE A 44 -16.46 -10.58 -16.51
C PHE A 44 -16.11 -9.20 -17.06
N GLU A 45 -15.74 -9.09 -18.34
CA GLU A 45 -15.29 -7.83 -18.97
C GLU A 45 -16.28 -6.66 -18.83
N ASP A 46 -17.58 -6.95 -18.79
CA ASP A 46 -18.62 -5.94 -18.58
C ASP A 46 -18.66 -5.39 -17.15
N SER A 47 -18.25 -6.20 -16.17
CA SER A 47 -18.32 -5.86 -14.75
C SER A 47 -17.01 -5.34 -14.19
N VAL A 48 -15.87 -5.59 -14.84
CA VAL A 48 -14.54 -5.23 -14.32
C VAL A 48 -13.98 -4.00 -15.03
N ARG A 49 -13.38 -3.11 -14.25
CA ARG A 49 -12.69 -1.89 -14.69
C ARG A 49 -11.30 -1.83 -14.08
N TRP A 50 -10.33 -1.34 -14.82
CA TRP A 50 -8.96 -1.14 -14.35
C TRP A 50 -8.60 0.33 -14.38
N VAL A 51 -7.92 0.78 -13.34
CA VAL A 51 -7.34 2.12 -13.24
C VAL A 51 -5.92 2.00 -12.71
N SER A 52 -5.07 2.94 -13.10
CA SER A 52 -3.65 2.92 -12.69
C SER A 52 -3.45 3.48 -11.29
N ASP A 53 -4.34 4.36 -10.84
CA ASP A 53 -4.23 5.07 -9.57
C ASP A 53 -5.60 5.56 -9.06
N TRP A 54 -5.57 6.15 -7.87
CA TRP A 54 -6.73 6.76 -7.23
C TRP A 54 -7.21 8.05 -7.91
N ASN A 55 -6.42 8.73 -8.74
CA ASN A 55 -6.86 10.01 -9.34
C ASN A 55 -8.06 9.83 -10.28
N THR A 56 -8.20 8.63 -10.85
CA THR A 56 -9.37 8.29 -11.66
C THR A 56 -10.63 8.11 -10.81
N LEU A 57 -10.46 7.76 -9.53
CA LEU A 57 -11.51 7.56 -8.54
C LEU A 57 -11.58 8.80 -7.66
N GLY A 58 -12.42 9.77 -8.03
CA GLY A 58 -12.57 11.02 -7.28
C GLY A 58 -12.98 10.81 -5.80
N PRO A 59 -12.90 11.87 -4.99
CA PRO A 59 -13.39 11.81 -3.60
C PRO A 59 -14.88 11.47 -3.57
N ASP A 60 -15.31 10.76 -2.53
CA ASP A 60 -16.70 10.32 -2.33
C ASP A 60 -17.32 9.58 -3.55
N SER A 61 -16.50 8.95 -4.39
CA SER A 61 -16.95 8.28 -5.62
C SER A 61 -17.46 6.86 -5.39
N ILE A 62 -17.14 6.25 -4.24
CA ILE A 62 -17.42 4.84 -3.97
C ILE A 62 -18.50 4.70 -2.88
N CYS A 63 -19.61 4.07 -3.26
CA CYS A 63 -20.60 3.50 -2.34
C CYS A 63 -20.48 1.97 -2.38
N GLY A 64 -19.68 1.37 -1.50
CA GLY A 64 -19.41 -0.07 -1.59
C GLY A 64 -18.29 -0.56 -0.67
N VAL A 65 -17.53 -1.53 -1.18
CA VAL A 65 -16.41 -2.12 -0.45
C VAL A 65 -15.12 -1.83 -1.20
N ILE A 66 -14.18 -1.22 -0.50
CA ILE A 66 -12.79 -1.14 -0.92
C ILE A 66 -12.02 -2.18 -0.12
N PHE A 67 -11.16 -2.94 -0.77
CA PHE A 67 -10.32 -3.87 -0.05
C PHE A 67 -8.93 -4.03 -0.67
N ALA A 68 -7.99 -4.42 0.18
CA ALA A 68 -6.62 -4.73 -0.18
C ALA A 68 -6.18 -6.00 0.55
N ASN A 69 -5.61 -6.95 -0.20
CA ASN A 69 -5.02 -8.16 0.34
C ASN A 69 -3.52 -8.11 0.10
N GLU A 70 -2.71 -8.21 1.17
CA GLU A 70 -1.23 -8.23 1.09
C GLU A 70 -0.63 -7.02 0.33
N LEU A 71 -1.35 -5.90 0.31
CA LEU A 71 -0.90 -4.70 -0.40
C LEU A 71 -0.04 -3.82 0.50
N LEU A 72 -0.48 -3.55 1.73
CA LEU A 72 0.13 -2.46 2.50
C LEU A 72 1.45 -2.86 3.17
N ASP A 73 1.65 -4.16 3.38
CA ASP A 73 2.90 -4.81 3.77
C ASP A 73 3.89 -4.91 2.61
N SER A 74 3.41 -4.87 1.36
CA SER A 74 4.27 -4.83 0.17
C SER A 74 4.81 -3.43 -0.16
N PHE A 75 4.31 -2.39 0.52
CA PHE A 75 4.78 -1.03 0.30
C PHE A 75 6.21 -0.84 0.83
N PRO A 76 7.04 -0.04 0.11
CA PRO A 76 8.38 0.25 0.58
C PRO A 76 8.35 1.00 1.92
N VAL A 77 9.28 0.61 2.78
CA VAL A 77 9.53 1.27 4.06
C VAL A 77 10.96 1.79 4.09
N HIS A 78 11.16 2.83 4.89
CA HIS A 78 12.47 3.39 5.15
C HIS A 78 12.97 2.89 6.50
N ARG A 79 14.17 2.29 6.51
CA ARG A 79 14.80 1.80 7.73
C ARG A 79 15.61 2.93 8.36
N ILE A 80 15.29 3.29 9.59
CA ILE A 80 15.98 4.35 10.32
C ILE A 80 16.63 3.79 11.58
N ALA A 81 17.65 4.48 12.09
CA ALA A 81 18.30 4.16 13.35
C ALA A 81 18.57 5.40 14.22
N TRP A 82 18.53 5.18 15.53
CA TRP A 82 18.74 6.21 16.53
C TRP A 82 20.23 6.36 16.83
N ASP A 83 20.74 7.58 16.75
CA ASP A 83 22.07 7.98 17.23
C ASP A 83 21.89 8.65 18.60
N SER A 84 22.22 7.94 19.67
CA SER A 84 22.00 8.46 21.04
C SER A 84 23.00 9.56 21.40
N THR A 85 24.17 9.61 20.74
CA THR A 85 25.21 10.61 21.00
C THR A 85 24.77 11.98 20.49
N ASN A 86 24.18 12.02 19.30
CA ASN A 86 23.70 13.26 18.67
C ASN A 86 22.20 13.49 18.88
N ALA A 87 21.51 12.58 19.57
CA ALA A 87 20.07 12.59 19.82
C ALA A 87 19.24 12.83 18.54
N ARG A 88 19.57 12.09 17.48
CA ARG A 88 18.90 12.22 16.17
C ARG A 88 18.72 10.89 15.46
N TRP A 89 17.76 10.86 14.55
CA TRP A 89 17.59 9.75 13.61
C TRP A 89 18.55 9.88 12.43
N PHE A 90 18.88 8.74 11.83
CA PHE A 90 19.45 8.66 10.48
C PHE A 90 18.82 7.51 9.71
N GLU A 91 18.93 7.52 8.39
CA GLU A 91 18.40 6.47 7.51
C GLU A 91 19.49 5.50 7.07
N TRP A 92 19.14 4.23 7.00
CA TRP A 92 19.93 3.18 6.38
C TRP A 92 19.58 3.06 4.90
N GLY A 93 20.62 3.00 4.06
CA GLY A 93 20.54 2.68 2.66
C GLY A 93 21.36 1.43 2.34
N VAL A 94 21.33 1.04 1.08
CA VAL A 94 22.12 -0.07 0.56
C VAL A 94 23.08 0.46 -0.49
N THR A 95 24.35 0.10 -0.36
CA THR A 95 25.39 0.33 -1.36
C THR A 95 25.96 -1.00 -1.85
N CYS A 96 26.81 -0.96 -2.87
CA CYS A 96 27.51 -2.13 -3.39
C CYS A 96 29.01 -2.01 -3.10
N GLU A 97 29.56 -2.97 -2.35
CA GLU A 97 30.98 -3.08 -2.05
C GLU A 97 31.45 -4.48 -2.45
N ASN A 98 32.51 -4.58 -3.25
CA ASN A 98 33.05 -5.86 -3.75
C ASN A 98 32.02 -6.78 -4.45
N GLY A 99 30.98 -6.20 -5.05
CA GLY A 99 29.91 -6.96 -5.72
C GLY A 99 28.81 -7.47 -4.78
N GLU A 100 28.86 -7.11 -3.49
CA GLU A 100 27.85 -7.48 -2.50
C GLU A 100 27.09 -6.24 -2.01
N PHE A 101 25.80 -6.43 -1.71
CA PHE A 101 25.00 -5.39 -1.09
C PHE A 101 25.31 -5.26 0.38
N VAL A 102 25.68 -4.05 0.80
CA VAL A 102 26.02 -3.74 2.20
C VAL A 102 25.22 -2.54 2.68
N TRP A 103 24.91 -2.52 3.98
CA TRP A 103 24.22 -1.41 4.62
C TRP A 103 25.15 -0.20 4.75
N CYS A 104 24.65 0.98 4.39
CA CYS A 104 25.35 2.24 4.58
C CYS A 104 24.44 3.30 5.20
N LYS A 105 25.02 4.22 5.98
CA LYS A 105 24.29 5.39 6.47
C LYS A 105 24.05 6.34 5.30
N LEU A 106 22.80 6.68 5.04
CA LEU A 106 22.48 7.69 4.04
C LEU A 106 22.85 9.09 4.54
N PRO A 107 23.18 10.02 3.62
CA PRO A 107 23.28 11.43 3.96
C PRO A 107 22.01 11.96 4.62
N GLU A 108 22.16 12.99 5.43
CA GLU A 108 21.04 13.65 6.10
C GLU A 108 20.06 14.22 5.06
N GLN A 109 18.77 14.01 5.29
CA GLN A 109 17.70 14.44 4.38
C GLN A 109 16.81 15.46 5.05
N ASP A 110 16.69 16.64 4.44
CA ASP A 110 15.91 17.76 5.00
C ASP A 110 14.39 17.51 5.03
N ARG A 111 13.88 16.59 4.20
CA ARG A 111 12.43 16.40 3.98
C ARG A 111 11.88 15.04 4.41
N PHE A 112 12.65 14.27 5.17
CA PHE A 112 12.20 12.97 5.64
C PHE A 112 11.25 13.13 6.86
N PRO A 113 10.12 12.41 6.93
CA PRO A 113 9.19 12.48 8.05
C PRO A 113 9.74 11.71 9.26
N TRP A 114 10.78 12.26 9.90
CA TRP A 114 11.41 11.66 11.08
C TRP A 114 10.41 11.49 12.23
N PRO A 115 10.36 10.33 12.90
CA PRO A 115 9.46 10.14 14.04
C PRO A 115 9.81 11.09 15.19
N GLU A 116 8.80 11.80 15.69
CA GLU A 116 8.95 12.60 16.90
C GLU A 116 8.99 11.69 18.12
N LEU A 117 9.99 11.92 18.98
CA LEU A 117 10.17 11.18 20.22
C LEU A 117 9.91 12.08 21.43
N SER A 118 9.11 11.58 22.37
CA SER A 118 8.97 12.23 23.68
C SER A 118 10.32 12.30 24.40
N PRO A 119 10.53 13.25 25.33
CA PRO A 119 11.77 13.35 26.09
C PRO A 119 12.14 12.03 26.80
N GLU A 120 11.14 11.32 27.32
CA GLU A 120 11.33 10.04 28.02
C GLU A 120 11.84 8.95 27.07
N LEU A 121 11.26 8.85 25.87
CA LEU A 121 11.72 7.90 24.86
C LEU A 121 13.11 8.25 24.33
N ARG A 122 13.41 9.55 24.10
CA ARG A 122 14.76 9.98 23.69
C ARG A 122 15.83 9.58 24.71
N ALA A 123 15.52 9.66 25.99
CA ALA A 123 16.45 9.27 27.06
C ALA A 123 16.59 7.74 27.20
N ALA A 124 15.58 6.98 26.77
CA ALA A 124 15.54 5.53 26.94
C ALA A 124 16.02 4.72 25.72
N LEU A 125 15.97 5.30 24.51
CA LEU A 125 16.36 4.59 23.29
C LEU A 125 17.87 4.33 23.25
N PRO A 126 18.31 3.07 23.08
CA PRO A 126 19.73 2.75 22.96
C PRO A 126 20.29 3.22 21.62
N ASP A 127 21.60 3.44 21.59
CA ASP A 127 22.32 3.69 20.34
C ASP A 127 22.11 2.55 19.34
N GLY A 128 21.89 2.88 18.08
CA GLY A 128 21.64 1.91 17.02
C GLY A 128 20.26 1.25 17.06
N PHE A 129 19.33 1.70 17.91
CA PHE A 129 17.93 1.25 17.84
C PHE A 129 17.37 1.48 16.44
N THR A 130 16.86 0.43 15.79
CA THR A 130 16.30 0.51 14.44
C THR A 130 14.79 0.36 14.42
N THR A 131 14.14 1.13 13.54
CA THR A 131 12.71 0.99 13.24
C THR A 131 12.45 1.30 11.76
N GLU A 132 11.20 1.16 11.35
CA GLU A 132 10.75 1.38 9.97
C GLU A 132 9.72 2.52 9.90
N VAL A 133 9.77 3.28 8.81
CA VAL A 133 8.82 4.34 8.50
C VAL A 133 8.20 4.04 7.13
N GLY A 134 6.91 3.70 7.13
CA GLY A 134 6.12 3.50 5.92
C GLY A 134 5.44 4.81 5.47
N ILE A 135 5.78 5.31 4.28
CA ILE A 135 5.18 6.54 3.72
C ILE A 135 4.00 6.19 2.79
N ALA A 136 4.16 5.15 1.97
CA ALA A 136 3.17 4.80 0.95
C ALA A 136 1.90 4.18 1.56
N ALA A 137 2.01 3.35 2.60
CA ALA A 137 0.85 2.72 3.24
C ALA A 137 -0.14 3.73 3.85
N PRO A 138 0.27 4.73 4.65
CA PRO A 138 -0.64 5.78 5.13
C PRO A 138 -1.24 6.62 4.00
N ALA A 139 -0.47 6.93 2.96
CA ALA A 139 -0.98 7.67 1.80
C ALA A 139 -2.08 6.89 1.07
N TRP A 140 -1.89 5.58 0.88
CA TRP A 140 -2.90 4.70 0.29
C TRP A 140 -4.16 4.62 1.15
N TRP A 141 -4.00 4.48 2.48
CA TRP A 141 -5.14 4.48 3.42
C TRP A 141 -5.97 5.75 3.29
N LYS A 142 -5.31 6.90 3.22
CA LYS A 142 -5.98 8.19 3.05
C LYS A 142 -6.72 8.25 1.72
N GLN A 143 -6.08 7.88 0.62
CA GLN A 143 -6.73 7.88 -0.70
C GLN A 143 -7.95 6.96 -0.75
N ALA A 144 -7.86 5.77 -0.15
CA ALA A 144 -8.96 4.82 -0.06
C ALA A 144 -10.11 5.35 0.81
N ALA A 145 -9.79 6.00 1.93
CA ALA A 145 -10.79 6.62 2.80
C ALA A 145 -11.48 7.80 2.12
N ASP A 146 -10.71 8.67 1.44
CA ASP A 146 -11.23 9.85 0.72
C ASP A 146 -12.15 9.46 -0.44
N ALA A 147 -11.90 8.32 -1.10
CA ALA A 147 -12.77 7.82 -2.17
C ALA A 147 -14.07 7.18 -1.64
N LEU A 148 -14.10 6.73 -0.38
CA LEU A 148 -15.22 5.98 0.19
C LEU A 148 -16.29 6.91 0.80
N LYS A 149 -17.35 7.18 0.04
CA LYS A 149 -18.51 7.93 0.52
C LYS A 149 -19.31 7.15 1.56
N GLN A 150 -19.56 5.87 1.29
CA GLN A 150 -20.36 5.00 2.14
C GLN A 150 -19.96 3.55 1.94
N GLY A 151 -19.71 2.83 3.04
CA GLY A 151 -19.53 1.38 2.99
C GLY A 151 -18.43 0.89 3.91
N ARG A 152 -17.50 0.08 3.40
CA ARG A 152 -16.43 -0.54 4.20
C ARG A 152 -15.10 -0.50 3.47
N LEU A 153 -14.03 -0.28 4.23
CA LEU A 153 -12.65 -0.45 3.81
C LEU A 153 -12.04 -1.61 4.60
N LEU A 154 -11.52 -2.63 3.91
CA LEU A 154 -10.97 -3.84 4.51
C LEU A 154 -9.54 -4.08 4.03
N THR A 155 -8.61 -4.30 4.96
CA THR A 155 -7.23 -4.66 4.63
C THR A 155 -6.85 -5.93 5.36
N VAL A 156 -6.27 -6.88 4.64
CA VAL A 156 -5.83 -8.16 5.20
C VAL A 156 -4.33 -8.30 4.98
N TYR A 157 -3.65 -8.74 6.05
CA TYR A 157 -2.22 -9.04 6.09
C TYR A 157 -2.08 -10.49 6.57
N CYS A 158 -1.06 -11.17 6.06
CA CYS A 158 -0.70 -12.52 6.49
C CYS A 158 0.47 -12.47 7.48
#